data_AF-A0A521CLE2-F1
#
_entry.id   AF-A0A521CLE2-F1
#
_cell.length_a   1.000
_cell.length_b   1.000
_cell.length_c   1.000
_cell.angle_alpha   90.00
_cell.angle_beta   90.00
_cell.angle_gamma   90.00
#
_symmetry.space_group_name_H-M   'P 1'
#
loop_
_entity.id
_entity.type
_entity.pdbx_description
1 polymer ?
#
loop_
_entity_poly.entity_id
_entity_poly.type
_entity_poly.pdbx_seq_one_letter_code
_entity_poly.pdbx_strand_id
1 'polypeptide(L)'
;MKEDYPLPVVIVEGKTVGARRARRPERDVESSLWFSALGSEYYKEKKRATDRAFKKYKRLKEKFKEEGWQLIQDFLNGKINIGQLRFRIKKLFKETYHKAYDLGMEASGVPFVKKEKVDVSWLDGARKHEYKYLNSFLRDLEKQSGKMDYRRRWEMYVNTLDFVYQAGKIEALPSQYVIDWVMTDAEHCESCLFLQRHSPYTKWTLPCVPRDGTTKCLSNCKCYLRVRPPKNQKEWLQAKRINKNWLLRELRKIKEGR
;
A
#
# COMPACT_ATOMS: atom_id res chain seq x y z
N MET A 1 -12.21 20.53 -30.33
CA MET A 1 -11.19 21.17 -29.47
C MET A 1 -10.61 20.08 -28.57
N LYS A 2 -9.32 19.78 -28.71
CA LYS A 2 -8.61 18.88 -27.78
C LYS A 2 -8.20 19.75 -26.59
N GLU A 3 -8.84 19.56 -25.44
CA GLU A 3 -8.36 20.16 -24.19
C GLU A 3 -7.07 19.45 -23.78
N ASP A 4 -5.95 20.07 -24.09
CA ASP A 4 -4.65 19.73 -23.50
C ASP A 4 -4.68 20.13 -22.03
N TYR A 5 -5.02 19.17 -21.17
CA TYR A 5 -4.80 19.32 -19.73
C TYR A 5 -3.28 19.29 -19.48
N PRO A 6 -2.69 20.38 -18.96
CA PRO A 6 -1.28 20.37 -18.61
C PRO A 6 -1.02 19.24 -17.61
N LEU A 7 -0.06 18.37 -17.94
CA LEU A 7 0.32 17.24 -17.09
C LEU A 7 0.68 17.76 -15.69
N PRO A 8 -0.03 17.31 -14.64
CA PRO A 8 0.19 17.83 -13.30
C PRO A 8 1.56 17.43 -12.77
N VAL A 9 2.22 18.40 -12.14
CA VAL A 9 3.47 18.26 -11.39
C VAL A 9 3.42 17.01 -10.49
N VAL A 10 4.36 16.11 -10.73
CA VAL A 10 4.53 14.78 -10.11
C VAL A 10 4.78 14.91 -8.60
N ILE A 11 3.73 14.85 -7.80
CA ILE A 11 3.78 14.83 -6.33
C ILE A 11 3.54 13.38 -5.88
N VAL A 12 4.62 12.67 -5.53
CA VAL A 12 4.64 11.34 -4.86
C VAL A 12 4.09 10.15 -5.70
N GLU A 13 4.39 10.07 -7.00
CA GLU A 13 3.85 9.01 -7.89
C GLU A 13 4.28 7.57 -7.56
N GLY A 14 5.36 7.36 -6.79
CA GLY A 14 5.89 6.01 -6.56
C GLY A 14 4.99 5.08 -5.74
N LYS A 15 4.09 5.61 -4.91
CA LYS A 15 3.28 4.80 -3.96
C LYS A 15 1.78 5.07 -4.00
N THR A 16 1.31 6.02 -4.83
CA THR A 16 -0.13 6.28 -4.97
C THR A 16 -0.87 5.02 -5.42
N VAL A 17 -1.98 4.71 -4.75
CA VAL A 17 -2.79 3.50 -5.02
C VAL A 17 -3.94 3.83 -5.97
N GLY A 18 -4.23 2.95 -6.92
CA GLY A 18 -5.44 3.02 -7.74
C GLY A 18 -5.56 4.20 -8.73
N ALA A 19 -4.56 5.08 -8.88
CA ALA A 19 -4.50 6.04 -10.00
C ALA A 19 -3.92 5.42 -11.29
N ARG A 20 -3.49 4.16 -11.24
CA ARG A 20 -2.70 3.50 -12.28
C ARG A 20 -3.49 3.11 -13.52
N ARG A 21 -4.82 3.22 -13.49
CA ARG A 21 -5.73 2.81 -14.58
C ARG A 21 -6.86 3.80 -14.79
N ALA A 22 -6.57 4.96 -15.35
CA ALA A 22 -7.47 5.39 -16.40
C ALA A 22 -7.29 4.37 -17.54
N ARG A 23 -8.35 3.63 -17.94
CA ARG A 23 -8.47 2.86 -19.20
C ARG A 23 -8.08 1.36 -19.24
N ARG A 24 -8.59 0.48 -18.37
CA ARG A 24 -8.78 -0.95 -18.75
C ARG A 24 -10.06 -1.57 -18.15
N PRO A 25 -11.17 -1.61 -18.91
CA PRO A 25 -12.46 -2.10 -18.42
C PRO A 25 -12.49 -3.61 -18.15
N GLU A 26 -11.63 -4.42 -18.77
CA GLU A 26 -11.63 -5.89 -18.68
C GLU A 26 -11.54 -6.41 -17.24
N ARG A 27 -10.55 -5.97 -16.45
CA ARG A 27 -10.39 -6.39 -15.04
C ARG A 27 -11.57 -5.95 -14.16
N ASP A 28 -12.12 -4.77 -14.43
CA ASP A 28 -13.30 -4.26 -13.73
C ASP A 28 -14.54 -5.08 -14.08
N VAL A 29 -14.68 -5.49 -15.34
CA VAL A 29 -15.75 -6.37 -15.82
C VAL A 29 -15.63 -7.75 -15.18
N GLU A 30 -14.46 -8.38 -15.19
CA GLU A 30 -14.23 -9.68 -14.53
C GLU A 30 -14.56 -9.63 -13.04
N SER A 31 -14.06 -8.60 -12.35
CA SER A 31 -14.36 -8.42 -10.93
C SER A 31 -15.84 -8.17 -10.73
N SER A 32 -16.50 -7.37 -11.58
CA SER A 32 -17.94 -7.09 -11.44
C SER A 32 -18.82 -8.30 -11.72
N LEU A 33 -18.48 -9.11 -12.72
CA LEU A 33 -19.18 -10.34 -13.07
C LEU A 33 -19.10 -11.34 -11.93
N TRP A 34 -17.92 -11.54 -11.34
CA TRP A 34 -17.75 -12.48 -10.24
C TRP A 34 -18.57 -12.10 -9.00
N PHE A 35 -18.63 -10.81 -8.70
CA PHE A 35 -19.45 -10.30 -7.60
C PHE A 35 -20.95 -10.42 -7.87
N SER A 36 -21.38 -10.28 -9.12
CA SER A 36 -22.79 -10.40 -9.50
C SER A 36 -23.24 -11.87 -9.51
N ALA A 37 -22.36 -12.79 -9.93
CA ALA A 37 -22.66 -14.23 -10.04
C ALA A 37 -22.83 -14.93 -8.68
N LEU A 38 -22.10 -14.51 -7.64
CA LEU A 38 -22.01 -15.24 -6.37
C LEU A 38 -22.96 -14.76 -5.26
N GLY A 39 -23.70 -13.66 -5.45
CA GLY A 39 -24.73 -13.19 -4.50
C GLY A 39 -24.27 -13.18 -3.02
N SER A 40 -24.99 -13.88 -2.14
CA SER A 40 -24.64 -14.00 -0.72
C SER A 40 -23.47 -14.96 -0.45
N GLU A 41 -23.23 -15.94 -1.32
CA GLU A 41 -22.10 -16.87 -1.18
C GLU A 41 -20.76 -16.18 -1.41
N TYR A 42 -20.75 -15.12 -2.23
CA TYR A 42 -19.61 -14.24 -2.43
C TYR A 42 -18.99 -13.78 -1.12
N TYR A 43 -19.82 -13.33 -0.17
CA TYR A 43 -19.32 -12.80 1.10
C TYR A 43 -18.64 -13.87 1.95
N LYS A 44 -19.13 -15.11 1.92
CA LYS A 44 -18.52 -16.24 2.62
C LYS A 44 -17.18 -16.60 1.98
N GLU A 45 -17.13 -16.73 0.65
CA GLU A 45 -15.89 -17.09 -0.04
C GLU A 45 -14.85 -15.95 0.00
N LYS A 46 -15.29 -14.70 -0.14
CA LYS A 46 -14.45 -13.51 0.06
C LYS A 46 -13.83 -13.51 1.46
N LYS A 47 -14.62 -13.78 2.50
CA LYS A 47 -14.12 -13.84 3.87
C LYS A 47 -13.06 -14.94 4.00
N ARG A 48 -13.34 -16.14 3.50
CA ARG A 48 -12.37 -17.26 3.49
C ARG A 48 -11.09 -16.93 2.72
N ALA A 49 -11.20 -16.35 1.53
CA ALA A 49 -10.06 -15.91 0.74
C ALA A 49 -9.24 -14.83 1.46
N THR A 50 -9.91 -13.84 2.05
CA THR A 50 -9.28 -12.79 2.86
C THR A 50 -8.52 -13.38 4.04
N ASP A 51 -9.14 -14.28 4.81
CA ASP A 51 -8.55 -14.89 6.00
C ASP A 51 -7.35 -15.77 5.65
N ARG A 52 -7.46 -16.59 4.59
CA ARG A 52 -6.36 -17.42 4.08
C ARG A 52 -5.18 -16.57 3.62
N ALA A 53 -5.43 -15.58 2.76
CA ALA A 53 -4.40 -14.70 2.23
C ALA A 53 -3.75 -13.86 3.34
N PHE A 54 -4.53 -13.37 4.30
CA PHE A 54 -4.02 -12.60 5.44
C PHE A 54 -3.15 -13.46 6.38
N LYS A 55 -3.50 -14.73 6.62
CA LYS A 55 -2.67 -15.66 7.40
C LYS A 55 -1.33 -15.91 6.70
N LYS A 56 -1.34 -16.13 5.38
CA LYS A 56 -0.10 -16.24 4.56
C LYS A 56 0.71 -14.95 4.63
N TYR A 57 0.04 -13.79 4.54
CA TYR A 57 0.68 -12.49 4.61
C TYR A 57 1.37 -12.23 5.96
N LYS A 58 0.72 -12.55 7.08
CA LYS A 58 1.32 -12.47 8.42
C LYS A 58 2.62 -13.29 8.52
N ARG A 59 2.61 -14.51 8.00
CA ARG A 59 3.81 -15.37 7.95
C ARG A 59 4.90 -14.78 7.06
N LEU A 60 4.54 -14.25 5.89
CA LEU A 60 5.49 -13.55 5.00
C LEU A 60 6.12 -12.34 5.68
N LYS A 61 5.32 -11.54 6.39
CA LYS A 61 5.76 -10.35 7.11
C LYS A 61 6.72 -10.69 8.25
N GLU A 62 6.41 -11.71 9.05
CA GLU A 62 7.31 -12.16 10.12
C GLU A 62 8.60 -12.73 9.54
N LYS A 63 8.52 -13.53 8.48
CA LYS A 63 9.70 -14.02 7.76
C LYS A 63 10.58 -12.87 7.25
N PHE A 64 9.98 -11.85 6.64
CA PHE A 64 10.70 -10.66 6.18
C PHE A 64 11.40 -9.94 7.32
N LYS A 65 10.72 -9.77 8.46
CA LYS A 65 11.27 -9.17 9.67
C LYS A 65 12.51 -9.93 10.16
N GLU A 66 12.39 -11.24 10.35
CA GLU A 66 13.48 -12.05 10.91
C GLU A 66 14.64 -12.22 9.92
N GLU A 67 14.38 -12.50 8.64
CA GLU A 67 15.44 -12.64 7.63
C GLU A 67 16.21 -11.32 7.42
N GLY A 68 15.51 -10.19 7.35
CA GLY A 68 16.18 -8.90 7.20
C GLY A 68 16.96 -8.50 8.44
N TRP A 69 16.47 -8.83 9.63
CA TRP A 69 17.21 -8.61 10.87
C TRP A 69 18.46 -9.50 10.96
N GLN A 70 18.36 -10.77 10.60
CA GLN A 70 19.50 -11.68 10.55
C GLN A 70 20.58 -11.17 9.60
N LEU A 71 20.23 -10.64 8.42
CA LEU A 71 21.20 -10.03 7.51
C LEU A 71 21.93 -8.84 8.14
N ILE A 72 21.22 -8.01 8.90
CA ILE A 72 21.82 -6.88 9.63
C ILE A 72 22.77 -7.39 10.72
N GLN A 73 22.36 -8.41 11.48
CA GLN A 73 23.23 -9.01 12.50
C GLN A 73 24.47 -9.67 11.90
N ASP A 74 24.35 -10.35 10.76
CA ASP A 74 25.49 -10.93 10.05
C ASP A 74 26.49 -9.85 9.62
N PHE A 75 26.00 -8.68 9.20
CA PHE A 75 26.85 -7.54 8.89
C PHE A 75 27.53 -6.97 10.15
N LEU A 76 26.77 -6.74 11.23
CA LEU A 76 27.31 -6.19 12.49
C LEU A 76 28.36 -7.12 13.12
N ASN A 77 28.22 -8.44 12.93
CA ASN A 77 29.17 -9.45 13.39
C ASN A 77 30.33 -9.69 12.41
N GLY A 78 30.45 -8.90 11.32
CA GLY A 78 31.52 -9.02 10.34
C GLY A 78 31.44 -10.24 9.42
N LYS A 79 30.35 -11.01 9.43
CA LYS A 79 30.17 -12.20 8.57
C LYS A 79 29.94 -11.84 7.11
N ILE A 80 29.40 -10.66 6.84
CA ILE A 80 29.20 -10.11 5.49
C ILE A 80 29.61 -8.65 5.43
N ASN A 81 30.07 -8.19 4.27
CA ASN A 81 30.39 -6.78 4.04
C ASN A 81 29.15 -5.96 3.63
N ILE A 82 29.29 -4.63 3.60
CA ILE A 82 28.19 -3.70 3.29
C ILE A 82 27.61 -3.91 1.88
N GLY A 83 28.44 -4.30 0.90
CA GLY A 83 28.01 -4.60 -0.47
C GLY A 83 27.12 -5.84 -0.52
N GLN A 84 27.51 -6.90 0.18
CA GLN A 84 26.74 -8.13 0.33
C GLN A 84 25.42 -7.87 1.07
N LEU A 85 25.44 -7.11 2.17
CA LEU A 85 24.24 -6.70 2.90
C LEU A 85 23.26 -5.97 1.98
N ARG A 86 23.74 -4.94 1.26
CA ARG A 86 22.96 -4.13 0.34
C ARG A 86 22.30 -4.99 -0.74
N PHE A 87 23.05 -5.90 -1.35
CA PHE A 87 22.53 -6.80 -2.38
C PHE A 87 21.44 -7.73 -1.82
N ARG A 88 21.73 -8.42 -0.70
CA ARG A 88 20.82 -9.40 -0.09
C ARG A 88 19.53 -8.74 0.41
N ILE A 89 19.61 -7.59 1.08
CA ILE A 89 18.43 -6.86 1.53
C ILE A 89 17.59 -6.39 0.34
N LYS A 90 18.19 -5.80 -0.71
CA LYS A 90 17.43 -5.36 -1.89
C LYS A 90 16.72 -6.53 -2.59
N LYS A 91 17.35 -7.70 -2.66
CA LYS A 91 16.73 -8.94 -3.15
C LYS A 91 15.54 -9.33 -2.28
N LEU A 92 15.71 -9.34 -0.96
CA LEU A 92 14.65 -9.65 0.01
C LEU A 92 13.46 -8.70 -0.10
N PHE A 93 13.68 -7.39 -0.26
CA PHE A 93 12.63 -6.40 -0.52
C PHE A 93 11.86 -6.72 -1.80
N LYS A 94 12.57 -6.97 -2.91
CA LYS A 94 11.94 -7.27 -4.20
C LYS A 94 11.01 -8.48 -4.10
N GLU A 95 11.51 -9.59 -3.55
CA GLU A 95 10.72 -10.82 -3.44
C GLU A 95 9.52 -10.66 -2.50
N THR A 96 9.73 -10.06 -1.34
CA THR A 96 8.68 -9.88 -0.33
C THR A 96 7.60 -8.91 -0.82
N TYR A 97 7.96 -7.82 -1.50
CA TYR A 97 6.99 -6.84 -2.02
C TYR A 97 6.08 -7.48 -3.08
N HIS A 98 6.65 -8.26 -4.00
CA HIS A 98 5.85 -8.98 -4.99
C HIS A 98 4.87 -9.96 -4.34
N LYS A 99 5.35 -10.78 -3.40
CA LYS A 99 4.51 -11.75 -2.68
C LYS A 99 3.42 -11.06 -1.85
N ALA A 100 3.74 -9.96 -1.17
CA ALA A 100 2.77 -9.19 -0.39
C ALA A 100 1.67 -8.61 -1.28
N TYR A 101 2.03 -8.09 -2.46
CA TYR A 101 1.06 -7.59 -3.43
C TYR A 101 0.14 -8.70 -3.95
N ASP A 102 0.70 -9.85 -4.33
CA ASP A 102 -0.05 -11.01 -4.81
C ASP A 102 -1.03 -11.52 -3.76
N LEU A 103 -0.60 -11.62 -2.50
CA LEU A 103 -1.48 -11.95 -1.36
C LEU A 103 -2.55 -10.88 -1.12
N GLY A 104 -2.24 -9.61 -1.38
CA GLY A 104 -3.22 -8.53 -1.36
C GLY A 104 -4.31 -8.75 -2.41
N MET A 105 -3.92 -9.07 -3.64
CA MET A 105 -4.85 -9.38 -4.73
C MET A 105 -5.70 -10.63 -4.38
N GLU A 106 -5.10 -11.70 -3.86
CA GLU A 106 -5.82 -12.90 -3.38
C GLU A 106 -6.85 -12.53 -2.30
N ALA A 107 -6.49 -11.62 -1.39
CA ALA A 107 -7.37 -11.15 -0.31
C ALA A 107 -8.53 -10.27 -0.78
N SER A 108 -8.60 -9.89 -2.05
CA SER A 108 -9.80 -9.25 -2.62
C SER A 108 -10.98 -10.22 -2.76
N GLY A 109 -10.70 -11.53 -2.81
CA GLY A 109 -11.68 -12.58 -3.08
C GLY A 109 -12.01 -12.75 -4.57
N VAL A 110 -11.22 -12.17 -5.48
CA VAL A 110 -11.39 -12.33 -6.92
C VAL A 110 -10.30 -13.26 -7.48
N PRO A 111 -10.60 -14.55 -7.74
CA PRO A 111 -9.60 -15.59 -7.98
C PRO A 111 -8.82 -15.45 -9.30
N PHE A 112 -9.33 -14.68 -10.27
CA PHE A 112 -8.75 -14.60 -11.62
C PHE A 112 -7.99 -13.30 -11.90
N VAL A 113 -7.94 -12.37 -10.95
CA VAL A 113 -7.24 -11.10 -11.17
C VAL A 113 -5.74 -11.36 -11.12
N LYS A 114 -5.10 -11.33 -12.29
CA LYS A 114 -3.65 -11.51 -12.42
C LYS A 114 -2.92 -10.18 -12.32
N LYS A 115 -1.75 -10.20 -11.69
CA LYS A 115 -0.80 -9.09 -11.69
C LYS A 115 -0.34 -8.78 -13.12
N GLU A 116 -0.40 -7.52 -13.51
CA GLU A 116 0.00 -7.03 -14.84
C GLU A 116 1.35 -6.32 -14.84
N LYS A 117 1.88 -5.98 -16.03
CA LYS A 117 3.14 -5.23 -16.18
C LYS A 117 3.11 -3.87 -15.46
N VAL A 118 1.97 -3.19 -15.46
CA VAL A 118 1.81 -1.90 -14.75
C VAL A 118 1.91 -2.07 -13.24
N ASP A 119 1.42 -3.19 -12.70
CA ASP A 119 1.52 -3.50 -11.27
C ASP A 119 2.99 -3.76 -10.89
N VAL A 120 3.74 -4.46 -11.75
CA VAL A 120 5.18 -4.69 -11.58
C VAL A 120 5.97 -3.37 -11.63
N SER A 121 5.69 -2.51 -12.62
CA SER A 121 6.32 -1.19 -12.73
C SER A 121 6.05 -0.34 -11.48
N TRP A 122 4.82 -0.36 -10.97
CA TRP A 122 4.49 0.31 -9.72
C TRP A 122 5.24 -0.27 -8.51
N LEU A 123 5.33 -1.60 -8.38
CA LEU A 123 6.09 -2.23 -7.30
C LEU A 123 7.57 -1.82 -7.34
N ASP A 124 8.15 -1.73 -8.53
CA ASP A 124 9.51 -1.24 -8.70
C ASP A 124 9.65 0.25 -8.31
N GLY A 125 8.67 1.09 -8.66
CA GLY A 125 8.59 2.48 -8.23
C GLY A 125 8.48 2.64 -6.71
N ALA A 126 7.57 1.89 -6.08
CA ALA A 126 7.36 1.88 -4.64
C ALA A 126 8.63 1.44 -3.91
N ARG A 127 9.30 0.38 -4.40
CA ARG A 127 10.56 -0.13 -3.84
C ARG A 127 11.72 0.86 -4.02
N LYS A 128 11.83 1.52 -5.18
CA LYS A 128 12.83 2.59 -5.40
C LYS A 128 12.65 3.73 -4.41
N HIS A 129 11.42 4.07 -4.04
CA HIS A 129 11.15 5.06 -3.01
C HIS A 129 11.66 4.61 -1.64
N GLU A 130 11.42 3.35 -1.26
CA GLU A 130 11.94 2.77 0.00
C GLU A 130 13.47 2.72 0.03
N TYR A 131 14.10 2.48 -1.12
CA TYR A 131 15.56 2.44 -1.22
C TYR A 131 16.24 3.76 -0.86
N LYS A 132 15.55 4.91 -0.97
CA LYS A 132 16.10 6.20 -0.51
C LYS A 132 16.35 6.19 1.01
N TYR A 133 15.38 5.70 1.78
CA TYR A 133 15.51 5.56 3.23
C TYR A 133 16.45 4.43 3.60
N LEU A 134 16.34 3.28 2.91
CA LEU A 134 17.21 2.12 3.14
C LEU A 134 18.68 2.47 2.92
N ASN A 135 19.03 3.17 1.85
CA ASN A 135 20.42 3.57 1.59
C ASN A 135 20.98 4.47 2.69
N SER A 136 20.14 5.30 3.31
CA SER A 136 20.55 6.11 4.47
C SER A 136 20.74 5.23 5.70
N PHE A 137 19.84 4.26 5.93
CA PHE A 137 20.01 3.27 7.00
C PHE A 137 21.27 2.42 6.83
N LEU A 138 21.57 1.95 5.63
CA LEU A 138 22.79 1.19 5.34
C LEU A 138 24.06 2.03 5.58
N ARG A 139 24.04 3.33 5.26
CA ARG A 139 25.15 4.24 5.59
C ARG A 139 25.31 4.43 7.10
N ASP A 140 24.20 4.49 7.82
CA ASP A 140 24.22 4.62 9.27
C ASP A 140 24.78 3.34 9.92
N LEU A 141 24.42 2.15 9.42
CA LEU A 141 25.01 0.86 9.82
C LEU A 141 26.52 0.80 9.56
N GLU A 142 26.95 1.21 8.35
CA GLU A 142 28.37 1.21 7.95
C GLU A 142 29.22 2.12 8.85
N LYS A 143 28.69 3.29 9.21
CA LYS A 143 29.37 4.25 10.08
C LYS A 143 29.13 4.02 11.58
N GLN A 144 28.36 2.98 11.94
CA GLN A 144 27.89 2.74 13.31
C GLN A 144 27.30 4.01 13.96
N SER A 145 26.51 4.74 13.18
CA SER A 145 25.92 6.02 13.55
C SER A 145 24.38 5.97 13.50
N GLY A 146 23.74 7.11 13.72
CA GLY A 146 22.27 7.22 13.75
C GLY A 146 21.72 7.23 15.17
N LYS A 147 20.63 7.98 15.37
CA LYS A 147 20.03 8.19 16.70
C LYS A 147 19.01 7.11 17.10
N MET A 148 18.54 6.33 16.13
CA MET A 148 17.49 5.33 16.34
C MET A 148 18.11 3.95 16.38
N ASP A 149 17.68 3.14 17.35
CA ASP A 149 18.00 1.71 17.41
C ASP A 149 17.76 1.02 16.05
N TYR A 150 18.71 0.21 15.62
CA TYR A 150 18.70 -0.41 14.29
C TYR A 150 17.55 -1.40 14.12
N ARG A 151 17.18 -2.12 15.18
CA ARG A 151 16.05 -3.06 15.13
C ARG A 151 14.74 -2.30 14.98
N ARG A 152 14.53 -1.25 15.79
CA ARG A 152 13.38 -0.35 15.67
C ARG A 152 13.27 0.29 14.30
N ARG A 153 14.40 0.70 13.71
CA ARG A 153 14.42 1.26 12.34
C ARG A 153 14.12 0.20 11.29
N TRP A 154 14.58 -1.03 11.47
CA TRP A 154 14.23 -2.15 10.61
C TRP A 154 12.72 -2.43 10.63
N GLU A 155 12.10 -2.42 11.81
CA GLU A 155 10.66 -2.61 11.98
C GLU A 155 9.82 -1.58 11.22
N MET A 156 10.34 -0.37 10.98
CA MET A 156 9.64 0.61 10.14
C MET A 156 9.46 0.09 8.71
N TYR A 157 10.45 -0.60 8.13
CA TYR A 157 10.33 -1.21 6.79
C TYR A 157 9.45 -2.45 6.80
N VAL A 158 9.43 -3.21 7.89
CA VAL A 158 8.49 -4.33 8.07
C VAL A 158 7.05 -3.79 8.08
N ASN A 159 6.82 -2.67 8.76
CA ASN A 159 5.52 -2.02 8.83
C ASN A 159 5.06 -1.45 7.48
N THR A 160 5.97 -0.96 6.63
CA THR A 160 5.59 -0.50 5.27
C THR A 160 5.09 -1.66 4.40
N LEU A 161 5.44 -2.92 4.69
CA LEU A 161 4.90 -4.05 3.92
C LEU A 161 3.36 -4.11 3.93
N ASP A 162 2.70 -3.54 4.95
CA ASP A 162 1.24 -3.47 5.03
C ASP A 162 0.65 -2.65 3.88
N PHE A 163 1.33 -1.58 3.44
CA PHE A 163 0.85 -0.75 2.34
C PHE A 163 0.83 -1.52 1.02
N VAL A 164 1.83 -2.38 0.79
CA VAL A 164 1.96 -3.16 -0.46
C VAL A 164 0.83 -4.18 -0.55
N TYR A 165 0.55 -4.86 0.56
CA TYR A 165 -0.58 -5.79 0.67
C TYR A 165 -1.92 -5.07 0.46
N GLN A 166 -2.14 -3.94 1.13
CA GLN A 166 -3.35 -3.13 0.95
C GLN A 166 -3.49 -2.65 -0.50
N ALA A 167 -2.41 -2.20 -1.13
CA ALA A 167 -2.42 -1.74 -2.52
C ALA A 167 -2.84 -2.85 -3.49
N GLY A 168 -2.33 -4.07 -3.32
CA GLY A 168 -2.74 -5.24 -4.11
C GLY A 168 -4.22 -5.56 -3.90
N LYS A 169 -4.70 -5.48 -2.65
CA LYS A 169 -6.11 -5.68 -2.32
C LYS A 169 -7.01 -4.67 -3.00
N ILE A 170 -6.69 -3.38 -2.92
CA ILE A 170 -7.47 -2.29 -3.54
C ILE A 170 -7.48 -2.40 -5.06
N GLU A 171 -6.35 -2.77 -5.66
CA GLU A 171 -6.24 -2.88 -7.12
C GLU A 171 -7.17 -3.96 -7.70
N ALA A 172 -7.33 -5.08 -6.98
CA ALA A 172 -8.19 -6.18 -7.38
C ALA A 172 -9.67 -5.96 -7.03
N LEU A 173 -10.05 -4.83 -6.43
CA LEU A 173 -11.46 -4.51 -6.17
C LEU A 173 -12.20 -4.08 -7.45
N PRO A 174 -13.49 -4.43 -7.57
CA PRO A 174 -14.36 -3.81 -8.57
C PRO A 174 -14.50 -2.31 -8.34
N SER A 175 -14.66 -1.53 -9.40
CA SER A 175 -14.73 -0.07 -9.33
C SER A 175 -16.04 0.47 -8.73
N GLN A 176 -17.09 -0.34 -8.66
CA GLN A 176 -18.36 0.00 -8.01
C GLN A 176 -18.29 0.01 -6.48
N TYR A 177 -17.23 -0.55 -5.88
CA TYR A 177 -17.07 -0.55 -4.43
C TYR A 177 -16.55 0.79 -3.91
N VAL A 178 -16.92 1.07 -2.66
CA VAL A 178 -16.40 2.22 -1.93
C VAL A 178 -15.54 1.76 -0.76
N ILE A 179 -14.62 2.64 -0.35
CA ILE A 179 -13.53 2.39 0.59
C ILE A 179 -13.64 3.44 1.69
N ASP A 180 -13.99 3.03 2.90
CA ASP A 180 -13.94 3.90 4.07
C ASP A 180 -12.54 3.84 4.69
N TRP A 181 -11.99 5.00 5.05
CA TRP A 181 -10.84 5.07 5.95
C TRP A 181 -11.35 4.93 7.39
N VAL A 182 -10.96 3.87 8.08
CA VAL A 182 -11.44 3.59 9.44
C VAL A 182 -10.31 3.72 10.45
N MET A 183 -10.56 4.53 11.47
CA MET A 183 -9.68 4.72 12.61
C MET A 183 -9.96 3.67 13.69
N THR A 184 -8.90 3.15 14.29
CA THR A 184 -8.95 2.22 15.44
C THR A 184 -9.00 2.99 16.76
N ASP A 185 -9.09 2.29 17.89
CA ASP A 185 -8.95 2.90 19.22
C ASP A 185 -7.47 3.12 19.57
N ALA A 186 -6.85 4.05 18.85
CA ALA A 186 -5.45 4.43 19.00
C ALA A 186 -5.31 5.93 18.78
N GLU A 187 -4.16 6.51 19.10
CA GLU A 187 -3.88 7.91 18.74
C GLU A 187 -3.80 8.08 17.22
N HIS A 188 -4.43 9.14 16.70
CA HIS A 188 -4.48 9.45 15.27
C HIS A 188 -3.91 10.83 14.98
N CYS A 189 -3.13 10.92 13.91
CA CYS A 189 -2.66 12.21 13.42
C CYS A 189 -3.74 12.95 12.61
N GLU A 190 -3.55 14.26 12.42
CA GLU A 190 -4.43 15.12 11.61
C GLU A 190 -4.68 14.57 10.20
N SER A 191 -3.68 13.93 9.57
CA SER A 191 -3.85 13.32 8.25
C SER A 191 -4.86 12.17 8.27
N CYS A 192 -4.90 11.37 9.35
CA CYS A 192 -5.87 10.28 9.49
C CYS A 192 -7.30 10.82 9.66
N LEU A 193 -7.46 11.87 10.47
CA LEU A 193 -8.73 12.57 10.65
C LEU A 193 -9.22 13.16 9.33
N PHE A 194 -8.32 13.80 8.58
CA PHE A 194 -8.61 14.33 7.25
C PHE A 194 -9.11 13.23 6.29
N LEU A 195 -8.44 12.08 6.26
CA LEU A 195 -8.83 10.96 5.41
C LEU A 195 -10.16 10.32 5.82
N GLN A 196 -10.44 10.24 7.12
CA GLN A 196 -11.73 9.73 7.60
C GLN A 196 -12.87 10.68 7.23
N ARG A 197 -12.70 12.00 7.40
CA ARG A 197 -13.72 13.01 7.09
C ARG A 197 -14.11 13.04 5.60
N HIS A 198 -13.17 12.71 4.71
CA HIS A 198 -13.41 12.66 3.26
C HIS A 198 -13.77 11.26 2.74
N SER A 199 -13.99 10.30 3.65
CA SER A 199 -14.53 8.99 3.26
C SER A 199 -16.02 9.10 2.88
N PRO A 200 -16.52 8.27 1.96
CA PRO A 200 -15.82 7.16 1.32
C PRO A 200 -15.09 7.53 0.02
N TYR A 201 -14.09 6.71 -0.33
CA TYR A 201 -13.34 6.79 -1.60
C TYR A 201 -13.76 5.70 -2.57
N THR A 202 -13.43 5.88 -3.84
CA THR A 202 -13.33 4.76 -4.81
C THR A 202 -11.87 4.32 -4.90
N LYS A 203 -11.60 3.19 -5.55
CA LYS A 203 -10.19 2.81 -5.82
C LYS A 203 -9.44 3.88 -6.63
N TRP A 204 -10.15 4.68 -7.44
CA TRP A 204 -9.58 5.76 -8.25
C TRP A 204 -9.24 7.00 -7.42
N THR A 205 -10.09 7.32 -6.44
CA THR A 205 -10.00 8.55 -5.66
C THR A 205 -9.25 8.41 -4.35
N LEU A 206 -8.98 7.18 -3.90
CA LEU A 206 -8.19 6.91 -2.71
C LEU A 206 -6.76 7.45 -2.90
N PRO A 207 -6.30 8.41 -2.07
CA PRO A 207 -5.00 9.05 -2.25
C PRO A 207 -3.85 8.14 -1.84
N CYS A 208 -3.99 7.47 -0.70
CA CYS A 208 -2.99 6.65 -0.03
C CYS A 208 -3.64 5.48 0.72
N VAL A 209 -2.83 4.53 1.20
CA VAL A 209 -3.28 3.46 2.09
C VAL A 209 -2.54 3.58 3.44
N PRO A 210 -3.08 3.01 4.53
CA PRO A 210 -2.39 3.04 5.82
C PRO A 210 -0.95 2.52 5.70
N ARG A 211 -0.01 3.20 6.38
CA ARG A 211 1.41 2.84 6.50
C ARG A 211 2.25 3.00 5.22
N ASP A 212 1.76 3.70 4.21
CA ASP A 212 2.51 3.98 2.97
C ASP A 212 3.56 5.09 3.12
N GLY A 213 3.48 5.87 4.20
CA GLY A 213 4.34 7.02 4.48
C GLY A 213 3.77 8.37 4.07
N THR A 214 2.57 8.43 3.49
CA THR A 214 1.92 9.66 3.01
C THR A 214 1.37 10.50 4.16
N THR A 215 0.86 9.88 5.22
CA THR A 215 0.32 10.55 6.40
C THR A 215 1.41 10.97 7.40
N LYS A 216 1.09 11.88 8.32
CA LYS A 216 1.99 12.34 9.41
C LYS A 216 2.43 11.18 10.33
N CYS A 217 1.60 10.16 10.51
CA CYS A 217 1.96 8.95 11.27
C CYS A 217 2.88 7.96 10.51
N LEU A 218 3.24 8.23 9.25
CA LEU A 218 4.18 7.44 8.44
C LEU A 218 3.81 5.93 8.44
N SER A 219 4.76 5.05 8.73
CA SER A 219 4.56 3.59 8.81
C SER A 219 3.91 3.11 10.13
N ASN A 220 3.67 4.01 11.08
CA ASN A 220 3.07 3.69 12.38
C ASN A 220 1.54 3.78 12.39
N CYS A 221 0.93 4.21 11.27
CA CYS A 221 -0.52 4.32 11.11
C CYS A 221 -1.26 3.04 11.55
N LYS A 222 -2.22 3.16 12.47
CA LYS A 222 -3.05 2.03 12.96
C LYS A 222 -4.43 1.96 12.30
N CYS A 223 -4.72 2.82 11.33
CA CYS A 223 -5.96 2.80 10.58
C CYS A 223 -6.04 1.60 9.64
N TYR A 224 -7.25 1.29 9.17
CA TYR A 224 -7.48 0.25 8.17
C TYR A 224 -8.51 0.72 7.13
N LEU A 225 -8.56 0.02 6.00
CA LEU A 225 -9.51 0.30 4.93
C LEU A 225 -10.67 -0.69 4.99
N ARG A 226 -11.89 -0.18 5.07
CA ARG A 226 -13.11 -0.99 5.01
C ARG A 226 -13.73 -0.88 3.63
N VAL A 227 -13.85 -2.01 2.95
CA VAL A 227 -14.40 -2.11 1.59
C VAL A 227 -15.85 -2.58 1.67
N ARG A 228 -16.77 -1.85 1.06
CA ARG A 228 -18.21 -2.16 1.06
C ARG A 228 -18.89 -1.71 -0.24
N PRO A 229 -20.06 -2.25 -0.59
CA PRO A 229 -20.88 -1.65 -1.62
C PRO A 229 -21.31 -0.23 -1.18
N PRO A 230 -21.55 0.68 -2.15
CA PRO A 230 -22.14 1.98 -1.86
C PRO A 230 -23.58 1.81 -1.37
N LYS A 231 -24.02 2.69 -0.47
CA LYS A 231 -25.40 2.73 0.06
C LYS A 231 -26.41 3.03 -1.03
N ASN A 232 -26.02 3.86 -2.00
CA ASN A 232 -26.81 4.23 -3.16
C ASN A 232 -25.88 4.78 -4.27
N GLN A 233 -26.41 4.97 -5.47
CA GLN A 233 -25.66 5.48 -6.61
C GLN A 233 -25.09 6.89 -6.36
N LYS A 234 -25.80 7.74 -5.59
CA LYS A 234 -25.35 9.09 -5.25
C LYS A 234 -24.07 9.08 -4.42
N GLU A 235 -23.95 8.21 -3.42
CA GLU A 235 -22.72 8.05 -2.62
C GLU A 235 -21.54 7.66 -3.51
N TRP A 236 -21.73 6.71 -4.43
CA TRP A 236 -20.66 6.30 -5.35
C TRP A 236 -20.23 7.42 -6.29
N LEU A 237 -21.20 8.17 -6.85
CA LEU A 237 -20.91 9.32 -7.72
C LEU A 237 -20.17 10.42 -6.97
N GLN A 238 -20.52 10.69 -5.71
CA GLN A 238 -19.80 11.63 -4.85
C GLN A 238 -18.37 11.16 -4.61
N ALA A 239 -18.17 9.91 -4.20
CA ALA A 239 -16.85 9.32 -3.97
C ALA A 239 -15.97 9.33 -5.23
N LYS A 240 -16.56 9.15 -6.42
CA LYS A 240 -15.88 9.20 -7.72
C LYS A 240 -15.46 10.61 -8.14
N ARG A 241 -16.18 11.65 -7.69
CA ARG A 241 -15.89 13.06 -7.99
C ARG A 241 -14.80 13.67 -7.12
N ILE A 242 -14.38 12.98 -6.06
CA ILE A 242 -13.30 13.43 -5.19
C ILE A 242 -12.02 13.66 -6.01
N ASN A 243 -11.47 14.87 -5.92
CA ASN A 243 -10.21 15.22 -6.57
C ASN A 243 -9.03 14.66 -5.77
N LYS A 244 -8.48 13.53 -6.23
CA LYS A 244 -7.33 12.87 -5.60
C LYS A 244 -6.09 13.76 -5.50
N ASN A 245 -5.80 14.57 -6.51
CA ASN A 245 -4.62 15.44 -6.51
C ASN A 245 -4.77 16.57 -5.49
N TRP A 246 -5.99 17.08 -5.30
CA TRP A 246 -6.28 17.99 -4.21
C TRP A 246 -6.04 17.33 -2.85
N LEU A 247 -6.56 16.11 -2.62
CA LEU A 247 -6.31 15.37 -1.36
C LEU A 247 -4.82 15.18 -1.08
N LEU A 248 -4.03 14.80 -2.10
CA LEU A 248 -2.58 14.62 -1.94
C LEU A 248 -1.86 15.92 -1.56
N ARG A 249 -2.28 17.06 -2.12
CA ARG A 249 -1.73 18.38 -1.77
C ARG A 249 -2.08 18.75 -0.32
N GLU A 250 -3.32 18.55 0.11
CA GLU A 250 -3.73 18.84 1.49
C GLU A 250 -3.04 17.92 2.50
N LEU A 251 -2.93 16.62 2.19
CA LEU A 251 -2.17 15.68 3.03
C LEU A 251 -0.72 16.10 3.22
N ARG A 252 -0.10 16.63 2.16
CA ARG A 252 1.28 17.13 2.22
C ARG A 252 1.39 18.35 3.14
N LYS A 253 0.47 19.32 3.02
CA LYS A 253 0.42 20.49 3.92
C LYS A 253 0.29 20.07 5.38
N ILE A 254 -0.68 19.21 5.69
CA ILE A 254 -0.90 18.65 7.04
C ILE A 254 0.35 17.94 7.56
N LYS A 255 1.02 17.16 6.71
CA LYS A 255 2.25 16.44 7.08
C LYS A 255 3.42 17.39 7.35
N GLU A 256 3.51 18.48 6.60
CA GLU A 256 4.55 19.53 6.73
C GLU A 256 4.23 20.54 7.84
N GLY A 257 3.03 20.48 8.46
CA GLY A 257 2.60 21.43 9.49
C GLY A 257 2.27 22.82 8.94
N ARG A 258 1.82 22.88 7.68
CA ARG A 258 1.46 24.11 6.96
C ARG A 258 -0.04 24.25 6.77
#